data_AF-A0A357QRN6-F1
#
_entry.id   AF-A0A357QRN6-F1
#
_cell.length_a   1.000
_cell.length_b   1.000
_cell.length_c   1.000
_cell.angle_alpha   90.00
_cell.angle_beta   90.00
_cell.angle_gamma   90.00
#
_symmetry.space_group_name_H-M   'P 1'
#
loop_
_entity.id
_entity.type
_entity.pdbx_description
1 polymer ?
#
loop_
_entity_poly.entity_id
_entity_poly.type
_entity_poly.pdbx_seq_one_letter_code
_entity_poly.pdbx_strand_id
1 'polypeptide(L)'
;MQFRTPVEIPKAVFNIDHRSNLLFMGSCFSVNMGRQLQELKINSSVNPFGVLYNPVSINNSLEILLKKKIFGKDDIQEYKGLWFSFFHHSSFSDTDPEKCLEKINSAIHEASDHLKKTSVIFLTFGTAMVYDHIKSGMTVSNCHKLPATEFSHRMLNPEEIISDCNVLFKNLKTFNPDVRIVFSISPVRYVKDGLEISNYSKSILNVAIHELIAQNDCCSYFPAYEIVMDDLRDYRFFDADMVHPSRQAVDYILEKFAACYFSEETIKINEQVKKLIKACNHRFLTNNKTEILGFLETQLAKAKFLYEKSMVNMQDEINYFEREIEFQAHK
;
A
#
# COMPACT_ATOMS: atom_id res chain seq x y z
N MET A 1 38.08 -1.10 -0.66
CA MET A 1 37.30 -1.59 -1.81
C MET A 1 35.83 -1.52 -1.43
N GLN A 2 35.02 -0.81 -2.20
CA GLN A 2 33.57 -0.70 -1.97
C GLN A 2 32.87 -1.71 -2.88
N PHE A 3 32.21 -2.71 -2.28
CA PHE A 3 31.61 -3.85 -3.00
C PHE A 3 30.11 -3.69 -3.27
N ARG A 4 29.54 -2.55 -2.90
CA ARG A 4 28.14 -2.21 -3.10
C ARG A 4 28.02 -0.85 -3.76
N THR A 5 27.00 -0.71 -4.58
CA THR A 5 26.59 0.57 -5.18
C THR A 5 25.21 0.89 -4.63
N PRO A 6 25.11 1.49 -3.42
CA PRO A 6 23.82 1.77 -2.83
C PRO A 6 23.04 2.77 -3.69
N VAL A 7 21.74 2.54 -3.84
CA VAL A 7 20.87 3.54 -4.45
C VAL A 7 20.83 4.75 -3.52
N GLU A 8 21.22 5.91 -4.04
CA GLU A 8 21.15 7.18 -3.33
C GLU A 8 19.71 7.70 -3.39
N ILE A 9 19.15 7.98 -2.21
CA ILE A 9 17.77 8.46 -2.08
C ILE A 9 17.85 9.77 -1.30
N PRO A 10 17.58 10.91 -1.94
CA PRO A 10 17.59 12.19 -1.25
C PRO A 10 16.46 12.24 -0.22
N LYS A 11 16.63 13.08 0.81
CA LYS A 11 15.53 13.43 1.72
C LYS A 11 14.38 14.04 0.91
N ALA A 12 13.16 13.59 1.19
CA ALA A 12 11.98 14.17 0.57
C ALA A 12 11.79 15.63 1.02
N VAL A 13 11.14 16.43 0.18
CA VAL A 13 10.79 17.84 0.49
C VAL A 13 9.67 17.97 1.53
N PHE A 14 9.14 16.85 2.00
CA PHE A 14 8.11 16.75 3.02
C PHE A 14 8.42 15.57 3.94
N ASN A 15 7.89 15.61 5.17
CA ASN A 15 7.99 14.51 6.10
C ASN A 15 6.66 13.76 6.22
N ILE A 16 6.75 12.47 6.51
CA ILE A 16 5.64 11.63 6.97
C ILE A 16 5.78 11.45 8.48
N ASP A 17 4.67 11.63 9.18
CA ASP A 17 4.54 11.47 10.63
C ASP A 17 3.15 10.90 10.97
N HIS A 18 2.84 10.79 12.26
CA HIS A 18 1.57 10.21 12.74
C HIS A 18 0.33 11.08 12.47
N ARG A 19 0.50 12.31 11.97
CA ARG A 19 -0.61 13.18 11.50
C ARG A 19 -0.89 13.01 10.02
N SER A 20 0.02 12.35 9.31
CA SER A 20 -0.10 12.10 7.88
C SER A 20 -1.22 11.09 7.61
N ASN A 21 -1.99 11.35 6.56
CA ASN A 21 -2.98 10.41 6.04
C ASN A 21 -2.45 9.91 4.69
N LEU A 22 -2.24 8.61 4.59
CA LEU A 22 -1.60 7.98 3.43
C LEU A 22 -2.61 7.12 2.67
N LEU A 23 -2.51 7.11 1.34
CA LEU A 23 -3.23 6.15 0.50
C LEU A 23 -2.20 5.35 -0.31
N PHE A 24 -2.22 4.03 -0.17
CA PHE A 24 -1.38 3.13 -0.94
C PHE A 24 -2.21 2.43 -2.01
N MET A 25 -1.83 2.56 -3.27
CA MET A 25 -2.46 1.88 -4.40
C MET A 25 -1.42 1.20 -5.28
N GLY A 26 -1.68 -0.04 -5.68
CA GLY A 26 -0.81 -0.76 -6.62
C GLY A 26 -0.53 -2.21 -6.22
N SER A 27 0.69 -2.65 -6.52
CA SER A 27 1.06 -4.07 -6.46
C SER A 27 1.03 -4.65 -5.03
N CYS A 28 1.28 -5.95 -4.88
CA CYS A 28 1.47 -6.59 -3.57
C CYS A 28 2.54 -5.89 -2.71
N PHE A 29 3.55 -5.28 -3.34
CA PHE A 29 4.56 -4.50 -2.65
C PHE A 29 3.95 -3.25 -1.96
N SER A 30 2.99 -2.59 -2.62
CA SER A 30 2.23 -1.47 -2.04
C SER A 30 1.47 -1.89 -0.78
N VAL A 31 0.87 -3.09 -0.79
CA VAL A 31 0.18 -3.65 0.39
C VAL A 31 1.15 -3.85 1.54
N ASN A 32 2.33 -4.40 1.26
CA ASN A 32 3.33 -4.66 2.29
C ASN A 32 3.82 -3.34 2.93
N MET A 33 4.21 -2.36 2.10
CA MET A 33 4.61 -1.04 2.58
C MET A 33 3.49 -0.35 3.38
N GLY A 34 2.26 -0.35 2.87
CA GLY A 34 1.12 0.23 3.57
C GLY A 34 0.86 -0.42 4.94
N ARG A 35 0.93 -1.75 5.03
CA ARG A 35 0.77 -2.48 6.30
C ARG A 35 1.87 -2.15 7.30
N GLN A 36 3.11 -2.05 6.85
CA GLN A 36 4.24 -1.66 7.71
C GLN A 36 4.03 -0.28 8.33
N LEU A 37 3.44 0.65 7.58
CA LEU A 37 3.09 1.99 8.07
C LEU A 37 1.89 1.96 9.03
N GLN A 38 0.90 1.09 8.79
CA GLN A 38 -0.20 0.83 9.74
C GLN A 38 0.30 0.22 11.05
N GLU A 39 1.26 -0.70 11.00
CA GLU A 39 1.93 -1.27 12.18
C GLU A 39 2.67 -0.19 12.98
N LEU A 40 3.13 0.88 12.32
CA LEU A 40 3.68 2.08 12.97
C LEU A 40 2.61 3.08 13.41
N LYS A 41 1.32 2.73 13.33
CA LYS A 41 0.19 3.60 13.69
C LYS A 41 0.11 4.88 12.86
N ILE A 42 0.66 4.89 11.65
CA ILE A 42 0.49 5.98 10.68
C ILE A 42 -0.79 5.71 9.89
N ASN A 43 -1.70 6.69 9.87
CA ASN A 43 -3.03 6.50 9.28
C ASN A 43 -2.95 6.25 7.77
N SER A 44 -3.24 5.02 7.35
CA SER A 44 -3.04 4.57 5.98
C SER A 44 -4.23 3.75 5.48
N SER A 45 -4.79 4.13 4.33
CA SER A 45 -5.70 3.29 3.54
C SER A 45 -4.88 2.51 2.50
N VAL A 46 -5.09 1.20 2.40
CA VAL A 46 -4.22 0.32 1.62
C VAL A 46 -5.04 -0.50 0.64
N ASN A 47 -4.84 -0.25 -0.65
CA ASN A 47 -5.44 -0.97 -1.77
C ASN A 47 -6.95 -1.18 -1.60
N PRO A 48 -7.78 -0.12 -1.65
CA PRO A 48 -9.22 -0.22 -1.42
C PRO A 48 -9.98 -1.02 -2.52
N PHE A 49 -9.30 -1.35 -3.63
CA PHE A 49 -9.80 -2.25 -4.69
C PHE A 49 -9.07 -3.60 -4.68
N GLY A 50 -8.20 -3.82 -3.69
CA GLY A 50 -7.22 -4.89 -3.66
C GLY A 50 -6.01 -4.60 -4.56
N VAL A 51 -5.23 -5.63 -4.87
CA VAL A 51 -3.98 -5.48 -5.62
C VAL A 51 -4.26 -5.10 -7.07
N LEU A 52 -3.64 -4.00 -7.51
CA LEU A 52 -3.70 -3.48 -8.88
C LEU A 52 -2.29 -3.39 -9.44
N TYR A 53 -2.09 -3.71 -10.72
CA TYR A 53 -0.73 -3.80 -11.27
C TYR A 53 -0.42 -2.73 -12.31
N ASN A 54 -1.38 -2.34 -13.14
CA ASN A 54 -1.13 -1.42 -14.24
C ASN A 54 -1.67 0.00 -13.96
N PRO A 55 -1.09 1.03 -14.61
CA PRO A 55 -1.51 2.42 -14.44
C PRO A 55 -3.00 2.65 -14.72
N VAL A 56 -3.55 2.06 -15.79
CA VAL A 56 -4.96 2.23 -16.19
C VAL A 56 -5.92 1.76 -15.09
N SER A 57 -5.65 0.60 -14.49
CA SER A 57 -6.47 0.05 -13.40
C SER A 57 -6.44 0.94 -12.17
N ILE A 58 -5.26 1.42 -11.79
CA ILE A 58 -5.09 2.33 -10.64
C ILE A 58 -5.80 3.65 -10.90
N ASN A 59 -5.70 4.18 -12.13
CA ASN A 59 -6.38 5.39 -12.54
C ASN A 59 -7.90 5.24 -12.45
N ASN A 60 -8.45 4.18 -13.05
CA ASN A 60 -9.88 3.87 -12.98
C ASN A 60 -10.39 3.77 -11.54
N SER A 61 -9.62 3.11 -10.66
CA SER A 61 -9.95 3.03 -9.23
C SER A 61 -9.96 4.38 -8.53
N LEU A 62 -8.99 5.27 -8.81
CA LEU A 62 -8.98 6.62 -8.23
C LEU A 62 -10.14 7.47 -8.75
N GLU A 63 -10.48 7.36 -10.03
CA GLU A 63 -11.66 8.02 -10.61
C GLU A 63 -12.97 7.52 -9.96
N ILE A 64 -13.08 6.23 -9.64
CA ILE A 64 -14.20 5.67 -8.88
C ILE A 64 -14.29 6.31 -7.48
N LEU A 65 -13.17 6.48 -6.78
CA LEU A 65 -13.13 7.13 -5.45
C LEU A 65 -13.51 8.61 -5.54
N LEU A 66 -12.96 9.33 -6.51
CA LEU A 66 -13.27 10.75 -6.73
C LEU A 66 -14.76 10.99 -6.97
N LYS A 67 -15.41 10.09 -7.71
CA LYS A 67 -16.85 10.13 -8.00
C LYS A 67 -17.71 9.51 -6.90
N LYS A 68 -17.08 8.85 -5.91
CA LYS A 68 -17.75 8.03 -4.88
C LYS A 68 -18.80 7.11 -5.52
N LYS A 69 -18.45 6.45 -6.63
CA LYS A 69 -19.39 5.64 -7.43
C LYS A 69 -19.95 4.49 -6.58
N ILE A 70 -21.28 4.34 -6.60
CA ILE A 70 -21.98 3.21 -5.99
C ILE A 70 -22.10 2.12 -7.06
N PHE A 71 -21.67 0.91 -6.72
CA PHE A 71 -21.78 -0.28 -7.57
C PHE A 71 -23.14 -0.95 -7.33
N GLY A 72 -23.82 -1.30 -8.43
CA GLY A 72 -25.06 -2.08 -8.43
C GLY A 72 -24.87 -3.47 -9.07
N LYS A 73 -25.98 -4.19 -9.23
CA LYS A 73 -25.97 -5.54 -9.85
C LYS A 73 -25.40 -5.56 -11.26
N ASP A 74 -25.58 -4.49 -12.02
CA ASP A 74 -25.05 -4.36 -13.38
C ASP A 74 -23.52 -4.15 -13.43
N ASP A 75 -22.90 -3.81 -12.29
CA ASP A 75 -21.45 -3.63 -12.17
C ASP A 75 -20.69 -4.90 -11.72
N ILE A 76 -21.42 -5.98 -11.43
CA ILE A 76 -20.87 -7.28 -11.03
C ILE A 76 -21.29 -8.39 -11.99
N GLN A 77 -20.47 -9.43 -12.05
CA GLN A 77 -20.70 -10.63 -12.85
C GLN A 77 -20.48 -11.87 -12.00
N GLU A 78 -21.05 -12.98 -12.43
CA GLU A 78 -20.91 -14.27 -11.77
C GLU A 78 -20.07 -15.21 -12.65
N TYR A 79 -19.09 -15.88 -12.03
CA TYR A 79 -18.37 -16.97 -12.66
C TYR A 79 -18.03 -18.04 -11.62
N LYS A 80 -18.47 -19.28 -11.87
CA LYS A 80 -18.23 -20.47 -11.03
C LYS A 80 -18.69 -20.28 -9.57
N GLY A 81 -19.87 -19.71 -9.38
CA GLY A 81 -20.50 -19.46 -8.10
C GLY A 81 -19.95 -18.26 -7.35
N LEU A 82 -19.09 -17.43 -7.97
CA LEU A 82 -18.52 -16.24 -7.34
C LEU A 82 -18.92 -14.98 -8.10
N TRP A 83 -19.50 -14.04 -7.38
CA TRP A 83 -19.76 -12.69 -7.85
C TRP A 83 -18.52 -11.82 -7.72
N PHE A 84 -18.25 -11.02 -8.74
CA PHE A 84 -17.05 -10.18 -8.79
C PHE A 84 -17.28 -8.93 -9.64
N SER A 85 -16.41 -7.93 -9.45
CA SER A 85 -16.29 -6.77 -10.33
C SER A 85 -14.92 -6.78 -11.01
N PHE A 86 -14.88 -6.49 -12.31
CA PHE A 86 -13.61 -6.39 -13.06
C PHE A 86 -12.65 -5.31 -12.55
N PHE A 87 -13.15 -4.34 -11.76
CA PHE A 87 -12.34 -3.29 -11.14
C PHE A 87 -11.70 -3.69 -9.81
N HIS A 88 -12.08 -4.84 -9.24
CA HIS A 88 -11.68 -5.26 -7.90
C HIS A 88 -10.91 -6.58 -7.93
N HIS A 89 -9.99 -6.74 -6.99
CA HIS A 89 -9.31 -8.00 -6.74
C HIS A 89 -10.30 -9.06 -6.25
N SER A 90 -9.99 -10.35 -6.45
CA SER A 90 -10.84 -11.47 -6.05
C SER A 90 -11.11 -11.58 -4.55
N SER A 91 -10.42 -10.80 -3.71
CA SER A 91 -10.73 -10.67 -2.28
C SER A 91 -12.07 -9.99 -2.00
N PHE A 92 -12.61 -9.26 -2.98
CA PHE A 92 -13.94 -8.65 -2.92
C PHE A 92 -15.05 -9.57 -3.41
N SER A 93 -14.68 -10.69 -4.03
CA SER A 93 -15.65 -11.65 -4.52
C SER A 93 -16.39 -12.34 -3.38
N ASP A 94 -17.63 -12.74 -3.65
CA ASP A 94 -18.44 -13.50 -2.71
C ASP A 94 -19.42 -14.41 -3.46
N THR A 95 -19.86 -15.49 -2.83
CA THR A 95 -20.91 -16.35 -3.38
C THR A 95 -22.29 -15.69 -3.37
N ASP A 96 -22.46 -14.67 -2.52
CA ASP A 96 -23.67 -13.85 -2.41
C ASP A 96 -23.44 -12.48 -3.08
N PRO A 97 -24.26 -12.10 -4.09
CA PRO A 97 -24.08 -10.83 -4.80
C PRO A 97 -24.22 -9.62 -3.88
N GLU A 98 -25.11 -9.66 -2.88
CA GLU A 98 -25.34 -8.52 -1.99
C GLU A 98 -24.12 -8.31 -1.08
N LYS A 99 -23.52 -9.39 -0.58
CA LYS A 99 -22.27 -9.31 0.21
C LYS A 99 -21.08 -8.84 -0.63
N CYS A 100 -21.01 -9.24 -1.89
CA CYS A 100 -20.00 -8.73 -2.82
C CYS A 100 -20.13 -7.20 -2.98
N LEU A 101 -21.35 -6.71 -3.24
CA LEU A 101 -21.64 -5.29 -3.36
C LEU A 101 -21.39 -4.53 -2.05
N GLU A 102 -21.74 -5.12 -0.90
CA GLU A 102 -21.48 -4.54 0.42
C GLU A 102 -19.98 -4.33 0.65
N LYS A 103 -19.14 -5.34 0.38
CA LYS A 103 -17.68 -5.21 0.49
C LYS A 103 -17.13 -4.12 -0.43
N ILE A 104 -17.58 -4.10 -1.69
CA ILE A 104 -17.14 -3.12 -2.69
C ILE A 104 -17.53 -1.70 -2.26
N ASN A 105 -18.81 -1.47 -1.99
CA ASN A 105 -19.33 -0.14 -1.70
C ASN A 105 -18.83 0.39 -0.35
N SER A 106 -18.64 -0.47 0.66
CA SER A 106 -18.06 -0.06 1.94
C SER A 106 -16.61 0.39 1.76
N ALA A 107 -15.79 -0.38 1.02
CA ALA A 107 -14.41 0.00 0.76
C ALA A 107 -14.29 1.29 -0.07
N ILE A 108 -15.14 1.48 -1.09
CA ILE A 108 -15.20 2.73 -1.86
C ILE A 108 -15.58 3.90 -0.95
N HIS A 109 -16.60 3.72 -0.11
CA HIS A 109 -17.07 4.77 0.79
C HIS A 109 -15.96 5.23 1.75
N GLU A 110 -15.36 4.28 2.48
CA GLU A 110 -14.27 4.54 3.43
C GLU A 110 -13.06 5.17 2.74
N ALA A 111 -12.65 4.64 1.59
CA ALA A 111 -11.49 5.15 0.86
C ALA A 111 -11.73 6.52 0.23
N SER A 112 -12.95 6.83 -0.22
CA SER A 112 -13.30 8.17 -0.73
C SER A 112 -13.25 9.21 0.38
N ASP A 113 -13.75 8.89 1.57
CA ASP A 113 -13.69 9.77 2.73
C ASP A 113 -12.24 9.97 3.22
N HIS A 114 -11.41 8.92 3.14
CA HIS A 114 -9.98 8.99 3.43
C HIS A 114 -9.21 9.81 2.39
N LEU A 115 -9.52 9.65 1.10
CA LEU A 115 -8.87 10.37 -0.01
C LEU A 115 -8.96 11.89 0.17
N LYS A 116 -10.08 12.39 0.69
CA LYS A 116 -10.29 13.82 0.95
C LYS A 116 -9.32 14.40 1.98
N LYS A 117 -8.83 13.58 2.92
CA LYS A 117 -7.89 13.99 3.97
C LYS A 117 -6.46 13.54 3.68
N THR A 118 -6.25 12.82 2.57
CA THR A 118 -4.97 12.20 2.24
C THR A 118 -3.92 13.26 1.93
N SER A 119 -2.81 13.19 2.65
CA SER A 119 -1.64 14.04 2.42
C SER A 119 -0.76 13.51 1.29
N VAL A 120 -0.62 12.18 1.18
CA VAL A 120 0.28 11.53 0.21
C VAL A 120 -0.38 10.27 -0.35
N ILE A 121 -0.40 10.16 -1.67
CA ILE A 121 -0.81 8.95 -2.39
C ILE A 121 0.44 8.26 -2.93
N PHE A 122 0.64 7.00 -2.55
CA PHE A 122 1.68 6.13 -3.08
C PHE A 122 1.11 5.27 -4.21
N LEU A 123 1.61 5.48 -5.42
CA LEU A 123 1.22 4.73 -6.61
C LEU A 123 2.35 3.78 -7.01
N THR A 124 2.16 2.48 -6.77
CA THR A 124 3.18 1.46 -7.08
C THR A 124 2.80 0.64 -8.31
N PHE A 125 3.44 0.92 -9.44
CA PHE A 125 3.16 0.21 -10.69
C PHE A 125 3.88 -1.14 -10.80
N GLY A 126 3.11 -2.18 -11.10
CA GLY A 126 3.55 -3.55 -11.31
C GLY A 126 3.93 -3.84 -12.76
N THR A 127 3.09 -3.47 -13.73
CA THR A 127 3.30 -3.79 -15.14
C THR A 127 2.65 -2.74 -16.05
N ALA A 128 3.20 -2.52 -17.23
CA ALA A 128 2.56 -1.77 -18.31
C ALA A 128 1.65 -2.66 -19.17
N MET A 129 1.58 -3.97 -18.89
CA MET A 129 0.64 -4.88 -19.55
C MET A 129 -0.78 -4.68 -19.02
N VAL A 130 -1.73 -4.51 -19.93
CA VAL A 130 -3.16 -4.45 -19.63
C VAL A 130 -3.90 -5.61 -20.28
N TYR A 131 -5.05 -5.95 -19.69
CA TYR A 131 -5.95 -6.97 -20.20
C TYR A 131 -7.29 -6.33 -20.51
N ASP A 132 -7.75 -6.47 -21.74
CA ASP A 132 -9.01 -5.93 -22.23
C ASP A 132 -9.99 -7.09 -22.38
N HIS A 133 -11.11 -7.02 -21.65
CA HIS A 133 -12.18 -7.99 -21.77
C HIS A 133 -12.90 -7.79 -23.10
N ILE A 134 -12.81 -8.80 -23.97
CA ILE A 134 -13.18 -8.68 -25.40
C ILE A 134 -14.65 -8.29 -25.56
N LYS A 135 -15.54 -8.91 -24.77
CA LYS A 135 -16.99 -8.70 -24.90
C LYS A 135 -17.41 -7.27 -24.51
N SER A 136 -16.81 -6.70 -23.47
CA SER A 136 -17.16 -5.35 -23.00
C SER A 136 -16.27 -4.24 -23.55
N GLY A 137 -15.13 -4.59 -24.17
CA GLY A 137 -14.12 -3.63 -24.63
C GLY A 137 -13.42 -2.87 -23.49
N MET A 138 -13.52 -3.37 -22.25
CA MET A 138 -13.05 -2.67 -21.06
C MET A 138 -11.70 -3.22 -20.61
N THR A 139 -10.76 -2.35 -20.29
CA THR A 139 -9.54 -2.72 -19.57
C THR A 139 -9.89 -3.11 -18.14
N VAL A 140 -9.63 -4.37 -17.79
CA VAL A 140 -9.96 -4.93 -16.48
C VAL A 140 -8.77 -4.87 -15.52
N SER A 141 -9.06 -4.76 -14.23
CA SER A 141 -8.05 -4.80 -13.17
C SER A 141 -7.72 -6.23 -12.74
N ASN A 142 -8.68 -7.15 -12.87
CA ASN A 142 -8.50 -8.55 -12.55
C ASN A 142 -9.35 -9.42 -13.49
N CYS A 143 -8.77 -10.50 -14.01
CA CYS A 143 -9.46 -11.41 -14.93
C CYS A 143 -10.28 -12.49 -14.20
N HIS A 144 -10.27 -12.54 -12.86
CA HIS A 144 -11.09 -13.42 -12.00
C HIS A 144 -11.07 -14.91 -12.38
N LYS A 145 -9.95 -15.38 -12.94
CA LYS A 145 -9.74 -16.75 -13.45
C LYS A 145 -10.74 -17.15 -14.55
N LEU A 146 -11.34 -16.19 -15.23
CA LEU A 146 -12.09 -16.45 -16.47
C LEU A 146 -11.13 -17.00 -17.54
N PRO A 147 -11.65 -17.74 -18.55
CA PRO A 147 -10.84 -18.26 -19.65
C PRO A 147 -10.02 -17.17 -20.33
N ALA A 148 -8.74 -17.45 -20.60
CA ALA A 148 -7.84 -16.48 -21.25
C ALA A 148 -8.35 -16.01 -22.62
N THR A 149 -9.16 -16.82 -23.31
CA THR A 149 -9.80 -16.49 -24.59
C THR A 149 -10.82 -15.36 -24.49
N GLU A 150 -11.25 -14.96 -23.29
CA GLU A 150 -12.15 -13.82 -23.09
C GLU A 150 -11.41 -12.48 -23.02
N PHE A 151 -10.07 -12.51 -23.00
CA PHE A 151 -9.24 -11.34 -22.87
C PHE A 151 -8.27 -11.22 -24.03
N SER A 152 -8.08 -9.99 -24.48
CA SER A 152 -6.89 -9.60 -25.22
C SER A 152 -5.93 -8.90 -24.25
N HIS A 153 -4.64 -8.88 -24.57
CA HIS A 153 -3.67 -8.15 -23.78
C HIS A 153 -2.79 -7.32 -24.69
N ARG A 154 -2.33 -6.18 -24.16
CA ARG A 154 -1.43 -5.28 -24.88
C ARG A 154 -0.52 -4.56 -23.89
N MET A 155 0.65 -4.19 -24.37
CA MET A 155 1.53 -3.29 -23.64
C MET A 155 1.03 -1.86 -23.83
N LEU A 156 0.89 -1.12 -22.74
CA LEU A 156 0.67 0.32 -22.78
C LEU A 156 1.88 1.01 -23.40
N ASN A 157 1.65 2.13 -24.09
CA ASN A 157 2.73 3.04 -24.44
C ASN A 157 2.86 4.15 -23.36
N PRO A 158 4.03 4.81 -23.24
CA PRO A 158 4.21 5.86 -22.23
C PRO A 158 3.21 7.02 -22.36
N GLU A 159 2.90 7.47 -23.57
CA GLU A 159 2.01 8.63 -23.81
C GLU A 159 0.59 8.38 -23.29
N GLU A 160 0.07 7.16 -23.44
CA GLU A 160 -1.22 6.73 -22.90
C GLU A 160 -1.24 6.87 -21.37
N ILE A 161 -0.19 6.38 -20.70
CA ILE A 161 -0.05 6.48 -19.24
C ILE A 161 0.00 7.94 -18.80
N ILE A 162 0.81 8.76 -19.49
CA ILE A 162 1.01 10.17 -19.15
C ILE A 162 -0.28 10.96 -19.32
N SER A 163 -0.98 10.79 -20.44
CA SER A 163 -2.25 11.46 -20.73
C SER A 163 -3.30 11.13 -19.66
N ASP A 164 -3.49 9.83 -19.39
CA ASP A 164 -4.48 9.34 -18.44
C ASP A 164 -4.18 9.83 -17.01
N CYS A 165 -2.92 9.78 -16.57
CA CYS A 165 -2.53 10.27 -15.26
C CYS A 165 -2.67 11.80 -15.14
N ASN A 166 -2.35 12.59 -16.17
CA ASN A 166 -2.50 14.04 -16.11
C ASN A 166 -3.97 14.47 -15.97
N VAL A 167 -4.90 13.78 -16.65
CA VAL A 167 -6.35 14.00 -16.47
C VAL A 167 -6.75 13.73 -15.03
N LEU A 168 -6.33 12.59 -14.48
CA LEU A 168 -6.58 12.24 -13.08
C LEU A 168 -5.99 13.27 -12.12
N PHE A 169 -4.77 13.74 -12.36
CA PHE A 169 -4.09 14.67 -11.47
C PHE A 169 -4.80 16.01 -11.39
N LYS A 170 -5.33 16.49 -12.52
CA LYS A 170 -6.20 17.65 -12.54
C LYS A 170 -7.45 17.46 -11.66
N ASN A 171 -8.10 16.29 -11.74
CA ASN A 171 -9.27 15.97 -10.94
C ASN A 171 -8.92 15.82 -9.45
N LEU A 172 -7.83 15.12 -9.13
CA LEU A 172 -7.29 14.96 -7.78
C LEU A 172 -6.94 16.30 -7.15
N LYS A 173 -6.27 17.20 -7.87
CA LYS A 173 -5.92 18.54 -7.38
C LYS A 173 -7.12 19.43 -7.17
N THR A 174 -8.19 19.25 -7.95
CA THR A 174 -9.45 19.94 -7.71
C THR A 174 -10.13 19.43 -6.44
N PHE A 175 -10.06 18.11 -6.18
CA PHE A 175 -10.66 17.46 -5.03
C PHE A 175 -9.87 17.67 -3.73
N ASN A 176 -8.55 17.64 -3.80
CA ASN A 176 -7.60 17.76 -2.70
C ASN A 176 -6.34 18.51 -3.20
N PRO A 177 -6.30 19.86 -3.08
CA PRO A 177 -5.23 20.68 -3.64
C PRO A 177 -3.83 20.36 -3.10
N ASP A 178 -3.74 19.96 -1.85
CA ASP A 178 -2.46 19.76 -1.13
C ASP A 178 -1.90 18.35 -1.30
N VAL A 179 -2.63 17.43 -1.93
CA VAL A 179 -2.21 16.04 -2.07
C VAL A 179 -0.89 15.93 -2.84
N ARG A 180 0.02 15.12 -2.31
CA ARG A 180 1.26 14.74 -2.98
C ARG A 180 1.14 13.34 -3.55
N ILE A 181 1.85 13.08 -4.63
CA ILE A 181 1.89 11.77 -5.28
C ILE A 181 3.32 11.27 -5.26
N VAL A 182 3.52 10.05 -4.77
CA VAL A 182 4.80 9.36 -4.80
C VAL A 182 4.64 8.12 -5.66
N PHE A 183 5.30 8.11 -6.80
CA PHE A 183 5.38 6.93 -7.63
C PHE A 183 6.43 5.97 -7.11
N SER A 184 6.20 4.69 -7.36
CA SER A 184 7.21 3.64 -7.22
C SER A 184 6.95 2.58 -8.27
N ILE A 185 7.99 1.84 -8.65
CA ILE A 185 7.85 0.63 -9.45
C ILE A 185 8.04 -0.57 -8.53
N SER A 186 7.12 -1.53 -8.64
CA SER A 186 7.16 -2.76 -7.86
C SER A 186 8.45 -3.54 -8.17
N PRO A 187 9.24 -3.97 -7.17
CA PRO A 187 10.43 -4.82 -7.39
C PRO A 187 10.09 -6.27 -7.76
N VAL A 188 8.82 -6.67 -7.66
CA VAL A 188 8.36 -8.02 -8.03
C VAL A 188 8.60 -8.29 -9.52
N ARG A 189 9.19 -9.46 -9.82
CA ARG A 189 9.51 -9.89 -11.18
C ARG A 189 8.34 -10.62 -11.85
N TYR A 190 7.87 -10.15 -13.01
CA TYR A 190 6.78 -10.81 -13.73
C TYR A 190 7.30 -11.93 -14.64
N VAL A 191 7.81 -13.00 -14.02
CA VAL A 191 8.46 -14.10 -14.75
C VAL A 191 7.53 -14.88 -15.67
N LYS A 192 6.21 -14.86 -15.40
CA LYS A 192 5.21 -15.58 -16.21
C LYS A 192 5.17 -15.10 -17.67
N ASP A 193 5.40 -13.81 -17.87
CA ASP A 193 5.40 -13.20 -19.20
C ASP A 193 6.80 -13.22 -19.84
N GLY A 194 7.82 -13.67 -19.10
CA GLY A 194 9.22 -13.63 -19.50
C GLY A 194 9.97 -12.44 -18.92
N LEU A 195 11.25 -12.65 -18.57
CA LEU A 195 12.09 -11.63 -17.93
C LEU A 195 12.35 -10.41 -18.83
N GLU A 196 12.53 -10.66 -20.13
CA GLU A 196 12.66 -9.59 -21.14
C GLU A 196 11.40 -8.72 -21.18
N ILE A 197 10.22 -9.33 -21.27
CA ILE A 197 8.93 -8.62 -21.28
C ILE A 197 8.70 -7.88 -19.96
N SER A 198 9.04 -8.49 -18.82
CA SER A 198 9.00 -7.82 -17.52
C SER A 198 9.87 -6.57 -17.51
N ASN A 199 11.10 -6.63 -18.02
CA ASN A 199 11.99 -5.48 -18.09
C ASN A 199 11.50 -4.41 -19.08
N TYR A 200 11.00 -4.81 -20.25
CA TYR A 200 10.40 -3.90 -21.23
C TYR A 200 9.22 -3.13 -20.61
N SER A 201 8.31 -3.85 -19.98
CA SER A 201 7.17 -3.27 -19.24
C SER A 201 7.63 -2.26 -18.18
N LYS A 202 8.65 -2.60 -17.38
CA LYS A 202 9.19 -1.70 -16.34
C LYS A 202 9.85 -0.46 -16.93
N SER A 203 10.50 -0.61 -18.09
CA SER A 203 11.12 0.51 -18.81
C SER A 203 10.07 1.51 -19.29
N ILE A 204 8.92 1.04 -19.79
CA ILE A 204 7.79 1.90 -20.15
C ILE A 204 7.27 2.69 -18.93
N LEU A 205 7.07 2.00 -17.80
CA LEU A 205 6.62 2.63 -16.56
C LEU A 205 7.61 3.70 -16.09
N ASN A 206 8.92 3.43 -16.18
CA ASN A 206 9.96 4.38 -15.82
C ASN A 206 9.88 5.66 -16.67
N VAL A 207 9.81 5.53 -18.00
CA VAL A 207 9.68 6.68 -18.90
C VAL A 207 8.44 7.51 -18.53
N ALA A 208 7.28 6.87 -18.42
CA ALA A 208 6.04 7.56 -18.10
C ALA A 208 6.07 8.27 -16.74
N ILE A 209 6.58 7.62 -15.69
CA ILE A 209 6.69 8.21 -14.35
C ILE A 209 7.61 9.44 -14.36
N HIS A 210 8.77 9.35 -15.00
CA HIS A 210 9.72 10.47 -15.01
C HIS A 210 9.21 11.66 -15.82
N GLU A 211 8.47 11.43 -16.90
CA GLU A 211 7.77 12.51 -17.61
C GLU A 211 6.65 13.14 -16.78
N LEU A 212 5.85 12.33 -16.08
CA LEU A 212 4.81 12.82 -15.17
C LEU A 212 5.38 13.67 -14.03
N ILE A 213 6.53 13.28 -13.47
CA ILE A 213 7.22 14.04 -12.42
C ILE A 213 7.74 15.37 -12.98
N ALA A 214 8.33 15.37 -14.18
CA ALA A 214 8.82 16.59 -14.80
C ALA A 214 7.70 17.61 -15.12
N GLN A 215 6.47 17.11 -15.33
CA GLN A 215 5.30 17.95 -15.63
C GLN A 215 4.52 18.39 -14.39
N ASN A 216 4.77 17.80 -13.22
CA ASN A 216 3.94 17.98 -12.02
C ASN A 216 4.78 18.08 -10.73
N ASP A 217 4.90 19.28 -10.15
CA ASP A 217 5.68 19.53 -8.92
C ASP A 217 5.19 18.77 -7.66
N CYS A 218 3.94 18.27 -7.69
CA CYS A 218 3.39 17.47 -6.60
C CYS A 218 3.78 15.99 -6.66
N CYS A 219 4.48 15.58 -7.73
CA CYS A 219 4.86 14.20 -7.98
C CYS A 219 6.34 13.97 -7.63
N SER A 220 6.65 12.78 -7.12
CA SER A 220 8.02 12.35 -6.84
C SER A 220 8.16 10.83 -7.01
N TYR A 221 9.37 10.30 -6.95
CA TYR A 221 9.66 8.88 -7.14
C TYR A 221 10.39 8.28 -5.94
N PHE A 222 9.95 7.12 -5.48
CA PHE A 222 10.67 6.28 -4.53
C PHE A 222 11.22 5.03 -5.23
N PRO A 223 12.56 4.86 -5.30
CA PRO A 223 13.22 3.88 -6.16
C PRO A 223 13.27 2.45 -5.57
N ALA A 224 12.10 1.89 -5.22
CA ALA A 224 12.03 0.55 -4.64
C ALA A 224 12.49 -0.55 -5.61
N TYR A 225 12.22 -0.38 -6.91
CA TYR A 225 12.65 -1.30 -7.95
C TYR A 225 14.18 -1.35 -8.04
N GLU A 226 14.82 -0.19 -8.12
CA GLU A 226 16.27 -0.05 -8.24
C GLU A 226 16.97 -0.51 -6.95
N ILE A 227 16.40 -0.28 -5.76
CA ILE A 227 16.96 -0.83 -4.51
C ILE A 227 17.07 -2.36 -4.62
N VAL A 228 16.03 -3.04 -5.09
CA VAL A 228 16.06 -4.51 -5.20
C VAL A 228 16.96 -4.97 -6.33
N MET A 229 16.85 -4.34 -7.50
CA MET A 229 17.55 -4.79 -8.70
C MET A 229 19.03 -4.41 -8.72
N ASP A 230 19.41 -3.28 -8.12
CA ASP A 230 20.76 -2.71 -8.23
C ASP A 230 21.53 -2.66 -6.91
N ASP A 231 20.88 -2.49 -5.76
CA ASP A 231 21.57 -2.55 -4.47
C ASP A 231 21.56 -3.98 -3.89
N LEU A 232 20.40 -4.64 -3.94
CA LEU A 232 20.17 -6.00 -3.43
C LEU A 232 20.25 -7.07 -4.53
N ARG A 233 21.24 -6.98 -5.41
CA ARG A 233 21.43 -7.81 -6.64
C ARG A 233 21.42 -9.34 -6.47
N ASP A 234 21.48 -9.85 -5.25
CA ASP A 234 21.66 -11.27 -4.95
C ASP A 234 20.30 -11.96 -4.68
N TYR A 235 20.13 -13.18 -5.20
CA TYR A 235 18.94 -14.01 -4.99
C TYR A 235 18.56 -14.24 -3.53
N ARG A 236 19.49 -14.10 -2.58
CA ARG A 236 19.22 -14.15 -1.13
C ARG A 236 18.19 -13.11 -0.67
N PHE A 237 17.98 -12.06 -1.46
CA PHE A 237 17.03 -10.99 -1.20
C PHE A 237 15.66 -11.23 -1.86
N PHE A 238 15.46 -12.40 -2.47
CA PHE A 238 14.18 -12.87 -2.96
C PHE A 238 13.65 -13.99 -2.06
N ASP A 239 12.32 -14.12 -2.01
CA ASP A 239 11.65 -15.21 -1.31
C ASP A 239 11.82 -16.53 -2.08
N ALA A 240 11.29 -17.64 -1.54
CA ALA A 240 11.45 -18.98 -2.09
C ALA A 240 10.97 -19.12 -3.55
N ASP A 241 10.08 -18.23 -4.01
CA ASP A 241 9.61 -18.20 -5.40
C ASP A 241 10.55 -17.47 -6.38
N MET A 242 11.65 -16.88 -5.88
CA MET A 242 12.65 -16.13 -6.64
C MET A 242 12.10 -14.90 -7.38
N VAL A 243 10.90 -14.45 -7.00
CA VAL A 243 10.13 -13.40 -7.67
C VAL A 243 9.82 -12.25 -6.73
N HIS A 244 9.36 -12.56 -5.53
CA HIS A 244 9.03 -11.55 -4.52
C HIS A 244 10.28 -11.19 -3.69
N PRO A 245 10.43 -9.93 -3.25
CA PRO A 245 11.46 -9.58 -2.29
C PRO A 245 11.27 -10.36 -0.98
N SER A 246 12.37 -10.84 -0.40
CA SER A 246 12.35 -11.48 0.91
C SER A 246 12.04 -10.47 2.01
N ARG A 247 11.70 -10.95 3.21
CA ARG A 247 11.51 -10.09 4.39
C ARG A 247 12.71 -9.16 4.63
N GLN A 248 13.94 -9.68 4.50
CA GLN A 248 15.16 -8.88 4.67
C GLN A 248 15.24 -7.74 3.66
N ALA A 249 14.84 -7.98 2.41
CA ALA A 249 14.81 -6.94 1.38
C ALA A 249 13.75 -5.87 1.69
N VAL A 250 12.56 -6.29 2.12
CA VAL A 250 11.50 -5.37 2.56
C VAL A 250 11.96 -4.52 3.73
N ASP A 251 12.57 -5.11 4.75
CA ASP A 251 13.10 -4.40 5.92
C ASP A 251 14.14 -3.34 5.50
N TYR A 252 15.02 -3.68 4.54
CA TYR A 252 15.99 -2.73 3.98
C TYR A 252 15.33 -1.57 3.23
N ILE A 253 14.28 -1.86 2.44
CA ILE A 253 13.53 -0.82 1.73
C ILE A 253 12.80 0.10 2.72
N LEU A 254 12.26 -0.45 3.82
CA LEU A 254 11.63 0.34 4.88
C LEU A 254 12.64 1.25 5.60
N GLU A 255 13.87 0.79 5.83
CA GLU A 255 14.94 1.62 6.37
C GLU A 255 15.22 2.80 5.43
N LYS A 256 15.35 2.54 4.13
CA LYS A 256 15.53 3.56 3.09
C LYS A 256 14.35 4.52 2.98
N PHE A 257 13.13 3.99 3.10
CA PHE A 257 11.89 4.78 3.14
C PHE A 257 11.87 5.71 4.36
N ALA A 258 12.16 5.19 5.56
CA ALA A 258 12.23 5.97 6.78
C ALA A 258 13.31 7.05 6.69
N ALA A 259 14.49 6.71 6.16
CA ALA A 259 15.56 7.67 5.92
C ALA A 259 15.15 8.76 4.93
N CYS A 260 14.29 8.47 3.95
CA CYS A 260 13.80 9.45 2.99
C CYS A 260 12.70 10.36 3.57
N TYR A 261 11.71 9.79 4.25
CA TYR A 261 10.46 10.48 4.59
C TYR A 261 10.27 10.83 6.07
N PHE A 262 10.99 10.20 7.00
CA PHE A 262 10.78 10.45 8.43
C PHE A 262 11.77 11.48 8.96
N SER A 263 11.28 12.34 9.86
CA SER A 263 12.16 13.15 10.72
C SER A 263 12.80 12.27 11.80
N GLU A 264 13.86 12.77 12.44
CA GLU A 264 14.46 12.08 13.58
C GLU A 264 13.47 11.87 14.73
N GLU A 265 12.54 12.82 14.92
CA GLU A 265 11.46 12.71 15.90
C GLU A 265 10.50 11.57 15.56
N THR A 266 10.04 11.49 14.30
CA THR A 266 9.16 10.39 13.85
C THR A 266 9.85 9.04 14.03
N ILE A 267 11.15 8.93 13.73
CA ILE A 267 11.92 7.69 13.93
C ILE A 267 11.91 7.29 15.41
N LYS A 268 12.17 8.23 16.33
CA LYS A 268 12.14 7.98 17.79
C LYS A 268 10.75 7.56 18.29
N ILE A 269 9.68 8.15 17.76
CA ILE A 269 8.31 7.76 18.12
C ILE A 269 8.02 6.35 17.59
N ASN A 270 8.36 6.05 16.34
CA ASN A 270 8.18 4.74 15.72
C ASN A 270 8.87 3.62 16.52
N GLU A 271 10.05 3.87 17.08
CA GLU A 271 10.73 2.91 17.96
C GLU A 271 9.95 2.63 19.24
N GLN A 272 9.30 3.65 19.82
CA GLN A 272 8.46 3.48 21.01
C GLN A 272 7.18 2.71 20.69
N VAL A 273 6.54 3.01 19.55
CA VAL A 273 5.37 2.28 19.04
C VAL A 273 5.71 0.80 18.85
N LYS A 274 6.82 0.48 18.17
CA LYS A 274 7.28 -0.91 17.99
C LYS A 274 7.49 -1.64 19.32
N LYS A 275 8.08 -0.97 20.31
CA LYS A 275 8.29 -1.55 21.66
C LYS A 275 6.97 -1.84 22.36
N LEU A 276 5.99 -0.95 22.25
CA LEU A 276 4.66 -1.13 22.86
C LEU A 276 3.85 -2.24 22.19
N ILE A 277 3.82 -2.29 20.86
CA ILE A 277 3.15 -3.37 20.13
C ILE A 277 3.76 -4.73 20.48
N LYS A 278 5.10 -4.79 20.61
CA LYS A 278 5.77 -6.00 21.09
C LYS A 278 5.38 -6.35 22.53
N ALA A 279 5.22 -5.36 23.39
CA ALA A 279 4.78 -5.55 24.77
C ALA A 279 3.35 -6.08 24.88
N CYS A 280 2.42 -5.65 24.01
CA CYS A 280 1.06 -6.22 23.93
C CYS A 280 1.05 -7.70 23.55
N ASN A 281 2.09 -8.17 22.85
CA ASN A 281 2.25 -9.56 22.46
C ASN A 281 3.12 -10.37 23.44
N HIS A 282 3.58 -9.76 24.53
CA HIS A 282 4.46 -10.40 25.48
C HIS A 282 3.72 -11.49 26.28
N ARG A 283 4.34 -12.67 26.38
CA ARG A 283 3.84 -13.76 27.24
C ARG A 283 4.70 -13.81 28.51
N PHE A 284 4.07 -13.58 29.66
CA PHE A 284 4.77 -13.67 30.95
C PHE A 284 5.14 -15.12 31.27
N LEU A 285 6.42 -15.35 31.61
CA LEU A 285 6.93 -16.65 32.07
C LEU A 285 6.86 -16.80 33.60
N THR A 286 6.66 -15.70 34.31
CA THR A 286 6.48 -15.64 35.76
C THR A 286 5.00 -15.62 36.10
N ASN A 287 4.65 -16.12 37.29
CA ASN A 287 3.32 -15.93 37.90
C ASN A 287 3.34 -14.86 38.99
N ASN A 288 4.44 -14.12 39.15
CA ASN A 288 4.55 -13.04 40.12
C ASN A 288 3.65 -11.86 39.72
N LYS A 289 2.50 -11.77 40.38
CA LYS A 289 1.47 -10.75 40.12
C LYS A 289 2.00 -9.32 40.22
N THR A 290 2.90 -9.03 41.16
CA THR A 290 3.47 -7.69 41.34
C THR A 290 4.35 -7.29 40.15
N GLU A 291 5.17 -8.22 39.64
CA GLU A 291 6.01 -7.96 38.47
C GLU A 291 5.18 -7.78 37.20
N ILE A 292 4.14 -8.60 37.02
CA ILE A 292 3.23 -8.50 35.87
C ILE A 292 2.50 -7.16 35.88
N LEU A 293 1.89 -6.79 37.02
CA LEU A 293 1.16 -5.53 37.16
C LEU A 293 2.09 -4.33 36.93
N GLY A 294 3.25 -4.30 37.56
CA GLY A 294 4.21 -3.20 37.38
C GLY A 294 4.69 -3.05 35.93
N PHE A 295 4.86 -4.17 35.21
CA PHE A 295 5.13 -4.13 33.77
C PHE A 295 3.96 -3.52 32.99
N LEU A 296 2.73 -4.02 33.20
CA LEU A 296 1.54 -3.56 32.47
C LEU A 296 1.26 -2.08 32.71
N GLU A 297 1.31 -1.61 33.96
CA GLU A 297 1.14 -0.20 34.33
C GLU A 297 2.20 0.69 33.66
N THR A 298 3.45 0.23 33.61
CA THR A 298 4.53 0.94 32.91
C THR A 298 4.26 1.07 31.41
N GLN A 299 3.75 0.02 30.75
CA GLN A 299 3.41 0.10 29.33
C GLN A 299 2.17 0.94 29.08
N LEU A 300 1.15 0.86 29.94
CA LEU A 300 -0.05 1.69 29.88
C LEU A 300 0.30 3.18 29.95
N ALA A 301 1.16 3.57 30.90
CA ALA A 301 1.61 4.96 31.03
C ALA A 301 2.31 5.47 29.75
N LYS A 302 3.14 4.62 29.12
CA LYS A 302 3.80 4.94 27.84
C LYS A 302 2.80 5.05 26.68
N ALA A 303 1.82 4.15 26.61
CA ALA A 303 0.79 4.18 25.57
C ALA A 303 -0.07 5.47 25.68
N LYS A 304 -0.48 5.84 26.90
CA LYS A 304 -1.17 7.11 27.18
C LYS A 304 -0.32 8.32 26.82
N PHE A 305 0.98 8.30 27.14
CA PHE A 305 1.89 9.38 26.76
C PHE A 305 1.98 9.56 25.23
N LEU A 306 2.13 8.48 24.46
CA LEU A 306 2.16 8.56 23.00
C LEU A 306 0.83 9.07 22.43
N TYR A 307 -0.29 8.63 23.00
CA TYR A 307 -1.62 9.07 22.60
C TYR A 307 -1.83 10.57 22.81
N GLU A 308 -1.53 11.06 24.01
CA GLU A 308 -1.80 12.46 24.39
C GLU A 308 -0.76 13.45 23.85
N LYS A 309 0.52 13.04 23.78
CA LYS A 309 1.63 13.96 23.49
C LYS A 309 2.21 13.82 22.10
N SER A 310 2.11 12.64 21.49
CA SER A 310 2.69 12.35 20.17
C SER A 310 1.63 12.16 19.07
N MET A 311 0.33 12.35 19.41
CA MET A 311 -0.81 12.19 18.51
C MET A 311 -0.86 10.82 17.80
N VAL A 312 -0.28 9.79 18.44
CA VAL A 312 -0.30 8.42 17.92
C VAL A 312 -1.58 7.75 18.38
N ASN A 313 -2.37 7.17 17.48
CA ASN A 313 -3.55 6.42 17.91
C ASN A 313 -3.14 5.09 18.57
N MET A 314 -3.09 5.09 19.89
CA MET A 314 -2.77 3.95 20.77
C MET A 314 -3.99 3.44 21.55
N GLN A 315 -5.22 3.81 21.13
CA GLN A 315 -6.42 3.52 21.92
C GLN A 315 -6.63 2.01 22.14
N ASP A 316 -6.37 1.19 21.12
CA ASP A 316 -6.49 -0.27 21.23
C ASP A 316 -5.48 -0.85 22.22
N GLU A 317 -4.24 -0.36 22.20
CA GLU A 317 -3.20 -0.78 23.14
C GLU A 317 -3.49 -0.32 24.57
N ILE A 318 -4.02 0.90 24.74
CA ILE A 318 -4.48 1.41 26.05
C ILE A 318 -5.57 0.48 26.61
N ASN A 319 -6.60 0.20 25.82
CA ASN A 319 -7.70 -0.69 26.21
C ASN A 319 -7.20 -2.10 26.54
N TYR A 320 -6.22 -2.60 25.77
CA TYR A 320 -5.59 -3.89 26.03
C TYR A 320 -4.92 -3.92 27.40
N PHE A 321 -4.04 -2.95 27.71
CA PHE A 321 -3.32 -2.94 28.97
C PHE A 321 -4.26 -2.73 30.17
N GLU A 322 -5.28 -1.88 30.04
CA GLU A 322 -6.29 -1.67 31.09
C GLU A 322 -7.02 -2.98 31.41
N ARG A 323 -7.48 -3.70 30.37
CA ARG A 323 -8.14 -5.01 30.54
C ARG A 323 -7.24 -6.05 31.19
N GLU A 324 -5.97 -6.13 30.79
CA GLU A 324 -5.03 -7.09 31.38
C GLU A 324 -4.71 -6.77 32.84
N ILE A 325 -4.61 -5.48 33.21
CA ILE A 325 -4.42 -5.06 34.60
C ILE A 325 -5.61 -5.49 35.46
N GLU A 326 -6.84 -5.23 34.99
CA GLU A 326 -8.06 -5.65 35.68
C GLU A 326 -8.10 -7.18 35.86
N PHE A 327 -7.81 -7.93 34.79
CA PHE A 327 -7.77 -9.39 34.84
C PHE A 327 -6.78 -9.91 35.88
N GLN A 328 -5.56 -9.35 35.94
CA GLN A 328 -4.57 -9.75 36.94
C GLN A 328 -4.98 -9.34 38.34
N ALA A 329 -5.63 -8.18 38.53
CA ALA A 329 -6.09 -7.71 39.84
C ALA A 329 -7.12 -8.67 40.47
N HIS A 330 -7.99 -9.29 39.67
CA HIS A 330 -9.06 -10.20 40.12
C HIS A 330 -8.65 -11.69 40.21
N LYS A 331 -7.46 -12.06 39.75
CA LYS A 331 -6.89 -13.41 39.87
C LYS A 331 -6.13 -13.60 41.18
#